data_AF-A0A7Y2XNH0-F1
#
_entry.id   AF-A0A7Y2XNH0-F1
#
_cell.length_a   1.000
_cell.length_b   1.000
_cell.length_c   1.000
_cell.angle_alpha   90.00
_cell.angle_beta   90.00
_cell.angle_gamma   90.00
#
_symmetry.space_group_name_H-M   'P 1'
#
loop_
_entity.id
_entity.type
_entity.pdbx_description
1 polymer ?
#
loop_
_entity_poly.entity_id
_entity_poly.type
_entity_poly.pdbx_seq_one_letter_code
_entity_poly.pdbx_strand_id
1 'polypeptide(L)'
;WLMFVFHQAMQKGEEEWQPTVRPPRLGGNRRMGVFASRSPFRPNPIGLSCVQLESIDLDHADAPVLRLRGVDIVTGTPILDIKPYIPYSDSLPRAIGGFANSPPDRLNVIWDDGVSDEIAPETMVLIEKTLSLDPRPAYQHGITNKEYGCLINGHNVRWKITSSGVLVISCDAAG
;
A
#
# COMPACT_ATOMS: atom_id res chain seq x y z
N TRP A 1 -2.32 15.84 -7.61
CA TRP A 1 -0.99 15.38 -7.20
C TRP A 1 -0.73 15.74 -5.76
N LEU A 2 -0.23 14.77 -4.99
CA LEU A 2 0.40 15.00 -3.69
C LEU A 2 1.90 14.71 -3.82
N MET A 3 2.73 15.63 -3.36
CA MET A 3 4.14 15.37 -3.05
C MET A 3 4.26 15.20 -1.53
N PHE A 4 4.98 14.18 -1.09
CA PHE A 4 5.07 13.85 0.33
C PHE A 4 6.43 13.25 0.69
N VAL A 5 6.73 13.16 1.98
CA VAL A 5 7.99 12.59 2.47
C VAL A 5 7.78 11.16 2.96
N PHE A 6 8.62 10.23 2.52
CA PHE A 6 8.74 8.88 3.10
C PHE A 6 9.40 8.94 4.50
N HIS A 7 8.77 9.62 5.44
CA HIS A 7 9.31 9.91 6.78
C HIS A 7 9.70 8.64 7.56
N GLN A 8 8.95 7.55 7.43
CA GLN A 8 9.31 6.27 8.05
C GLN A 8 10.56 5.62 7.43
N ALA A 9 10.83 5.85 6.13
CA ALA A 9 12.05 5.35 5.50
C ALA A 9 13.31 6.10 6.00
N MET A 10 13.13 7.32 6.51
CA MET A 10 14.21 8.12 7.11
C MET A 10 14.53 7.70 8.56
N GLN A 11 13.60 7.05 9.25
CA GLN A 11 13.79 6.65 10.67
C GLN A 11 14.73 5.47 10.86
N LYS A 12 15.12 4.75 9.80
CA LYS A 12 16.05 3.61 9.87
C LYS A 12 17.52 3.99 10.13
N GLY A 13 17.78 5.24 10.54
CA GLY A 13 19.11 5.72 10.85
C GLY A 13 19.93 6.04 9.60
N GLU A 14 21.13 6.59 9.83
CA GLU A 14 22.17 6.94 8.86
C GLU A 14 22.76 5.70 8.16
N GLU A 15 21.96 4.71 7.80
CA GLU A 15 22.40 3.64 6.91
C GLU A 15 22.79 4.29 5.58
N GLU A 16 24.06 4.07 5.20
CA GLU A 16 24.68 4.57 3.99
C GLU A 16 23.74 4.40 2.79
N TRP A 17 23.48 5.51 2.09
CA TRP A 17 22.59 5.52 0.94
C TRP A 17 22.90 4.37 -0.01
N GLN A 18 21.88 3.55 -0.33
CA GLN A 18 22.05 2.45 -1.27
C GLN A 18 21.59 2.85 -2.69
N PRO A 19 22.46 2.73 -3.72
CA PRO A 19 22.10 3.07 -5.09
C PRO A 19 21.12 2.08 -5.72
N THR A 20 20.89 0.92 -5.09
CA THR A 20 20.07 -0.16 -5.65
C THR A 20 19.09 -0.73 -4.64
N VAL A 21 17.99 -1.29 -5.15
CA VAL A 21 16.92 -1.93 -4.37
C VAL A 21 16.53 -3.26 -5.00
N ARG A 22 15.75 -4.07 -4.27
CA ARG A 22 15.17 -5.34 -4.75
C ARG A 22 13.64 -5.23 -4.78
N PRO A 23 13.04 -4.81 -5.92
CA PRO A 23 11.59 -4.66 -6.00
C PRO A 23 10.86 -6.01 -5.81
N PRO A 24 9.74 -6.02 -5.07
CA PRO A 24 8.94 -7.25 -4.90
C PRO A 24 8.47 -7.86 -6.22
N ARG A 25 8.11 -7.03 -7.21
CA ARG A 25 7.67 -7.46 -8.55
C ARG A 25 8.73 -8.24 -9.35
N LEU A 26 10.01 -8.16 -8.96
CA LEU A 26 11.10 -8.94 -9.56
C LEU A 26 11.47 -10.16 -8.71
N GLY A 27 10.53 -10.66 -7.90
CA GLY A 27 10.71 -11.81 -7.02
C GLY A 27 11.66 -11.55 -5.84
N GLY A 28 12.03 -10.30 -5.58
CA GLY A 28 12.94 -9.92 -4.48
C GLY A 28 14.40 -10.34 -4.65
N ASN A 29 14.76 -11.04 -5.72
CA ASN A 29 16.13 -11.55 -5.94
C ASN A 29 16.94 -10.70 -6.92
N ARG A 30 16.29 -9.96 -7.82
CA ARG A 30 16.96 -9.08 -8.79
C ARG A 30 17.09 -7.66 -8.24
N ARG A 31 18.32 -7.13 -8.25
CA ARG A 31 18.60 -5.72 -7.93
C ARG A 31 18.39 -4.82 -9.13
N MET A 32 18.03 -3.56 -8.88
CA MET A 32 18.07 -2.48 -9.86
C MET A 32 18.33 -1.13 -9.20
N GLY A 33 18.74 -0.13 -9.98
CA GLY A 33 18.98 1.23 -9.48
C GLY A 33 17.71 1.86 -8.88
N VAL A 34 17.86 2.64 -7.82
CA VAL A 34 16.73 3.30 -7.13
C VAL A 34 15.89 4.18 -8.06
N PHE A 35 16.52 4.86 -9.02
CA PHE A 35 15.85 5.73 -10.00
C PHE A 35 15.07 4.96 -11.08
N ALA A 36 15.37 3.68 -11.27
CA ALA A 36 14.59 2.79 -12.13
C ALA A 36 13.41 2.13 -11.36
N SER A 37 13.11 2.61 -10.15
CA SER A 37 12.07 2.07 -9.27
C SER A 37 11.28 3.19 -8.57
N ARG A 38 10.22 2.81 -7.85
CA ARG A 38 9.48 3.70 -6.93
C ARG A 38 9.80 3.43 -5.46
N SER A 39 11.02 2.97 -5.15
CA SER A 39 11.45 2.69 -3.78
C SER A 39 11.37 3.96 -2.90
N PRO A 40 10.92 3.84 -1.64
CA PRO A 40 10.97 4.92 -0.66
C PRO A 40 12.41 5.21 -0.18
N PHE A 41 13.32 4.24 -0.30
CA PHE A 41 14.75 4.39 0.01
C PHE A 41 15.47 5.03 -1.17
N ARG A 42 15.56 6.37 -1.19
CA ARG A 42 16.14 7.20 -2.27
C ARG A 42 16.78 8.48 -1.68
N PRO A 43 17.72 9.14 -2.39
CA PRO A 43 18.47 10.27 -1.83
C PRO A 43 17.56 11.39 -1.31
N ASN A 44 16.54 11.74 -2.09
CA ASN A 44 15.45 12.60 -1.67
C ASN A 44 14.23 11.73 -1.46
N PRO A 45 13.80 11.46 -0.21
CA PRO A 45 12.71 10.54 0.13
C PRO A 45 11.33 11.15 -0.20
N ILE A 46 11.18 11.62 -1.43
CA ILE A 46 9.96 12.26 -1.94
C ILE A 46 9.15 11.24 -2.73
N GLY A 47 7.90 11.08 -2.32
CA GLY A 47 6.88 10.31 -2.99
C GLY A 47 5.93 11.19 -3.81
N LEU A 48 5.21 10.54 -4.73
CA LEU A 48 4.23 11.17 -5.62
C LEU A 48 2.98 10.29 -5.72
N SER A 49 1.83 10.84 -5.35
CA SER A 49 0.53 10.17 -5.48
C SER A 49 -0.39 10.97 -6.38
N CYS A 50 -0.97 10.28 -7.38
CA CYS A 50 -2.11 10.80 -8.13
C CYS A 50 -3.38 10.28 -7.46
N VAL A 51 -4.06 11.16 -6.74
CA VAL A 51 -5.23 10.84 -5.92
C VAL A 51 -6.46 11.56 -6.45
N GLN A 52 -7.63 11.00 -6.18
CA GLN A 52 -8.89 11.65 -6.48
C GLN A 52 -9.33 12.51 -5.30
N LEU A 53 -9.67 13.78 -5.56
CA LEU A 53 -10.37 14.63 -4.61
C LEU A 53 -11.86 14.28 -4.62
N GLU A 54 -12.39 13.87 -3.47
CA GLU A 54 -13.82 13.56 -3.30
C GLU A 54 -14.59 14.77 -2.79
N SER A 55 -14.05 15.49 -1.80
CA SER A 55 -14.65 16.71 -1.27
C SER A 55 -13.62 17.58 -0.55
N ILE A 56 -13.97 18.86 -0.36
CA ILE A 56 -13.27 19.80 0.52
C ILE A 56 -14.21 20.12 1.68
N ASP A 57 -13.76 19.82 2.89
CA ASP A 57 -14.48 20.08 4.13
C ASP A 57 -13.90 21.34 4.78
N LEU A 58 -14.67 22.43 4.71
CA LEU A 58 -14.30 23.73 5.26
C LEU A 58 -14.82 23.94 6.68
N ASP A 59 -15.70 23.05 7.15
CA ASP A 59 -16.34 23.15 8.48
C ASP A 59 -15.66 22.25 9.52
N HIS A 60 -14.72 21.40 9.10
CA HIS A 60 -13.90 20.58 10.00
C HIS A 60 -13.07 21.41 10.98
N ALA A 61 -12.82 20.90 12.18
CA ALA A 61 -12.04 21.60 13.21
C ALA A 61 -10.62 22.00 12.73
N ASP A 62 -10.02 21.15 11.89
CA ASP A 62 -8.71 21.35 11.25
C ASP A 62 -8.80 21.92 9.82
N ALA A 63 -9.88 22.64 9.48
CA ALA A 63 -10.12 23.09 8.11
C ALA A 63 -8.98 23.98 7.54
N PRO A 64 -8.73 23.90 6.21
CA PRO A 64 -9.43 23.06 5.24
C PRO A 64 -8.98 21.59 5.24
N VAL A 65 -9.94 20.64 5.15
CA VAL A 65 -9.65 19.20 5.04
C VAL A 65 -10.01 18.67 3.66
N LEU A 66 -9.06 18.02 2.98
CA LEU A 66 -9.27 17.36 1.70
C LEU A 66 -9.60 15.88 1.92
N ARG A 67 -10.79 15.43 1.48
CA ARG A 67 -11.15 14.01 1.48
C ARG A 67 -10.74 13.39 0.16
N LEU A 68 -9.91 12.35 0.22
CA LEU A 68 -9.19 11.82 -0.93
C LEU A 68 -9.41 10.31 -1.08
N ARG A 69 -9.44 9.84 -2.33
CA ARG A 69 -9.49 8.42 -2.68
C ARG A 69 -8.25 7.99 -3.46
N GLY A 70 -7.83 6.75 -3.22
CA GLY A 70 -6.67 6.14 -3.90
C GLY A 70 -5.33 6.57 -3.33
N VAL A 71 -5.32 6.95 -2.04
CA VAL A 71 -4.11 7.33 -1.31
C VAL A 71 -3.29 6.08 -0.98
N ASP A 72 -1.98 6.14 -1.20
CA ASP A 72 -1.00 5.05 -0.98
C ASP A 72 0.11 5.46 0.01
N ILE A 73 -0.21 6.32 0.98
CA ILE A 73 0.72 6.83 2.00
C ILE A 73 0.22 6.46 3.41
N VAL A 74 1.14 6.34 4.37
CA VAL A 74 0.80 5.99 5.76
C VAL A 74 0.30 7.19 6.55
N THR A 75 -0.50 6.95 7.59
CA THR A 75 -0.97 8.00 8.51
C THR A 75 0.18 8.81 9.08
N GLY A 76 -0.01 10.13 9.20
CA GLY A 76 1.02 11.06 9.70
C GLY A 76 2.09 11.44 8.67
N THR A 77 1.99 10.95 7.42
CA THR A 77 2.92 11.32 6.35
C THR A 77 2.88 12.83 6.06
N PRO A 78 4.02 13.55 6.17
CA PRO A 78 4.09 14.97 5.83
C PRO A 78 3.86 15.21 4.33
N ILE A 79 2.94 16.11 4.01
CA ILE A 79 2.70 16.59 2.64
C ILE A 79 3.58 17.81 2.38
N LEU A 80 4.32 17.77 1.26
CA LEU A 80 5.20 18.85 0.82
C LEU A 80 4.50 19.83 -0.12
N ASP A 81 3.63 19.31 -1.00
CA ASP A 81 2.98 20.12 -2.04
C ASP A 81 1.73 19.43 -2.59
N ILE A 82 0.76 20.24 -3.03
CA ILE A 82 -0.52 19.82 -3.59
C ILE A 82 -0.74 20.56 -4.90
N LYS A 83 -0.93 19.82 -6.00
CA LYS A 83 -1.19 20.40 -7.33
C LYS A 83 -2.39 19.74 -7.99
N PRO A 84 -3.19 20.48 -8.79
CA PRO A 84 -4.21 19.85 -9.62
C PRO A 84 -3.56 18.84 -10.57
N TYR A 85 -4.24 17.72 -10.81
CA TYR A 85 -3.89 16.84 -11.92
C TYR A 85 -4.50 17.42 -13.19
N ILE A 86 -3.67 17.68 -14.20
CA ILE A 86 -4.08 18.29 -15.45
C ILE A 86 -3.98 17.23 -16.56
N PRO A 87 -5.10 16.63 -17.04
CA PRO A 87 -5.03 15.46 -17.92
C PRO A 87 -4.23 15.66 -19.20
N TYR A 88 -4.26 16.85 -19.83
CA TYR A 88 -3.55 17.08 -21.09
C TYR A 88 -2.03 17.12 -20.92
N SER A 89 -1.51 17.47 -19.74
CA SER A 89 -0.07 17.54 -19.46
C SER A 89 0.44 16.30 -18.70
N ASP A 90 -0.38 15.74 -17.83
CA ASP A 90 0.05 14.74 -16.85
C ASP A 90 -0.32 13.32 -17.27
N SER A 91 -1.25 13.15 -18.23
CA SER A 91 -1.63 11.84 -18.74
C SER A 91 -0.70 11.39 -19.85
N LEU A 92 -0.13 10.20 -19.69
CA LEU A 92 0.68 9.52 -20.70
C LEU A 92 0.08 8.14 -21.00
N PRO A 93 -1.02 8.05 -21.80
CA PRO A 93 -1.72 6.78 -22.02
C PRO A 93 -0.89 5.68 -22.70
N ARG A 94 0.20 6.06 -23.39
CA ARG A 94 1.11 5.14 -24.09
C ARG A 94 2.36 4.79 -23.28
N ALA A 95 2.43 5.17 -22.00
CA ALA A 95 3.57 4.84 -21.15
C ALA A 95 3.70 3.31 -20.99
N ILE A 96 4.93 2.81 -20.97
CA ILE A 96 5.25 1.40 -20.74
C ILE A 96 5.77 1.28 -19.31
N GLY A 97 5.15 0.42 -18.50
CA GLY A 97 5.48 0.21 -17.08
C GLY A 97 6.69 -0.71 -16.82
N GLY A 98 7.32 -1.25 -17.86
CA GLY A 98 8.46 -2.17 -17.75
C GLY A 98 8.09 -3.44 -16.95
N PHE A 99 8.73 -3.65 -15.80
CA PHE A 99 8.42 -4.77 -14.90
C PHE A 99 7.14 -4.56 -14.07
N ALA A 100 6.42 -3.46 -14.29
CA ALA A 100 5.17 -3.11 -13.63
C ALA A 100 4.01 -2.83 -14.61
N ASN A 101 3.98 -3.53 -15.75
CA ASN A 101 3.02 -3.29 -16.83
C ASN A 101 1.55 -3.59 -16.46
N SER A 102 1.30 -4.51 -15.53
CA SER A 102 -0.06 -4.87 -15.10
C SER A 102 -0.23 -4.70 -13.58
N PRO A 103 -1.48 -4.52 -13.11
CA PRO A 103 -1.82 -4.77 -11.72
C PRO A 103 -1.46 -6.21 -11.31
N PRO A 104 -1.20 -6.47 -10.01
CA PRO A 104 -1.05 -7.84 -9.53
C PRO A 104 -2.39 -8.59 -9.66
N ASP A 105 -2.30 -9.91 -9.83
CA ASP A 105 -3.46 -10.77 -9.75
C ASP A 105 -4.07 -10.70 -8.35
N ARG A 106 -5.40 -10.76 -8.30
CA ARG A 106 -6.13 -10.73 -7.03
C ARG A 106 -6.40 -12.14 -6.54
N LEU A 107 -6.05 -12.41 -5.29
CA LEU A 107 -6.44 -13.63 -4.60
C LEU A 107 -7.88 -13.50 -4.12
N ASN A 108 -8.61 -14.61 -4.17
CA ASN A 108 -9.88 -14.74 -3.47
C ASN A 108 -9.62 -14.67 -1.95
N VAL A 109 -10.46 -13.95 -1.22
CA VAL A 109 -10.36 -13.82 0.24
C VAL A 109 -11.55 -14.56 0.85
N ILE A 110 -11.26 -15.44 1.78
CA ILE A 110 -12.21 -16.30 2.48
C ILE A 110 -12.05 -16.03 3.96
N TRP A 111 -13.17 -15.96 4.68
CA TRP A 111 -13.19 -15.82 6.14
C TRP A 111 -13.46 -17.18 6.76
N ASP A 112 -12.73 -17.50 7.84
CA ASP A 112 -13.02 -18.67 8.66
C ASP A 112 -14.32 -18.43 9.47
N ASP A 113 -14.96 -19.51 9.88
CA ASP A 113 -16.29 -19.45 10.50
C ASP A 113 -16.26 -18.59 11.79
N GLY A 114 -17.17 -17.61 11.87
CA GLY A 114 -17.33 -16.71 13.02
C GLY A 114 -16.31 -15.55 13.11
N VAL A 115 -15.30 -15.49 12.23
CA VAL A 115 -14.26 -14.44 12.30
C VAL A 115 -14.79 -13.06 11.91
N SER A 116 -15.77 -13.00 11.00
CA SER A 116 -16.34 -11.75 10.49
C SER A 116 -17.51 -11.21 11.28
N ASP A 117 -18.03 -11.95 12.27
CA ASP A 117 -19.35 -11.71 12.86
C ASP A 117 -19.47 -10.33 13.54
N GLU A 118 -18.38 -9.82 14.10
CA GLU A 118 -18.32 -8.55 14.81
C GLU A 118 -17.59 -7.44 14.01
N ILE A 119 -17.25 -7.69 12.75
CA ILE A 119 -16.49 -6.75 11.93
C ILE A 119 -17.43 -5.87 11.11
N ALA A 120 -17.24 -4.55 11.20
CA ALA A 120 -18.02 -3.60 10.42
C ALA A 120 -17.86 -3.85 8.90
N PRO A 121 -18.92 -3.78 8.09
CA PRO A 121 -18.87 -4.10 6.66
C PRO A 121 -17.80 -3.35 5.87
N GLU A 122 -17.60 -2.06 6.18
CA GLU A 122 -16.57 -1.23 5.55
C GLU A 122 -15.14 -1.70 5.86
N THR A 123 -14.91 -2.18 7.08
CA THR A 123 -13.64 -2.77 7.50
C THR A 123 -13.41 -4.09 6.78
N MET A 124 -14.45 -4.94 6.67
CA MET A 124 -14.35 -6.20 5.91
C MET A 124 -13.93 -5.94 4.46
N VAL A 125 -14.62 -5.00 3.78
CA VAL A 125 -14.30 -4.64 2.39
C VAL A 125 -12.86 -4.13 2.25
N LEU A 126 -12.36 -3.36 3.23
CA LEU A 126 -10.98 -2.88 3.23
C LEU A 126 -9.97 -4.02 3.44
N ILE A 127 -10.26 -4.95 4.34
CA ILE A 127 -9.44 -6.13 4.60
C ILE A 127 -9.36 -6.99 3.34
N GLU A 128 -10.50 -7.30 2.72
CA GLU A 128 -10.54 -8.10 1.47
C GLU A 128 -9.78 -7.42 0.32
N LYS A 129 -9.98 -6.11 0.13
CA LYS A 129 -9.24 -5.35 -0.89
C LYS A 129 -7.74 -5.36 -0.67
N THR A 130 -7.30 -5.31 0.60
CA THR A 130 -5.89 -5.35 0.98
C THR A 130 -5.30 -6.74 0.79
N LEU A 131 -5.94 -7.76 1.38
CA LEU A 131 -5.46 -9.14 1.35
C LEU A 131 -5.51 -9.74 -0.06
N SER A 132 -6.50 -9.37 -0.88
CA SER A 132 -6.57 -9.81 -2.28
C SER A 132 -5.37 -9.37 -3.11
N LEU A 133 -4.64 -8.32 -2.72
CA LEU A 133 -3.40 -7.91 -3.41
C LEU A 133 -2.18 -8.78 -3.07
N ASP A 134 -2.36 -9.82 -2.25
CA ASP A 134 -1.30 -10.68 -1.72
C ASP A 134 -0.17 -9.88 -1.04
N PRO A 135 -0.41 -9.38 0.19
CA PRO A 135 0.57 -8.55 0.90
C PRO A 135 1.78 -9.33 1.45
N ARG A 136 1.90 -10.62 1.13
CA ARG A 136 3.06 -11.42 1.56
C ARG A 136 4.35 -10.86 0.95
N PRO A 137 5.49 -11.01 1.63
CA PRO A 137 6.77 -10.72 1.01
C PRO A 137 6.99 -11.66 -0.19
N ALA A 138 7.35 -11.09 -1.35
CA ALA A 138 7.46 -11.84 -2.61
C ALA A 138 8.40 -13.07 -2.55
N TYR A 139 9.40 -13.05 -1.67
CA TYR A 139 10.33 -14.17 -1.47
C TYR A 139 9.73 -15.34 -0.65
N GLN A 140 8.51 -15.18 -0.12
CA GLN A 140 7.78 -16.20 0.63
C GLN A 140 6.68 -16.88 -0.21
N HIS A 141 6.59 -16.56 -1.50
CA HIS A 141 5.72 -17.29 -2.42
C HIS A 141 6.17 -18.75 -2.49
N GLY A 142 5.23 -19.67 -2.24
CA GLY A 142 5.48 -21.12 -2.20
C GLY A 142 5.64 -21.72 -0.79
N ILE A 143 5.76 -20.89 0.26
CA ILE A 143 5.69 -21.38 1.64
C ILE A 143 4.22 -21.66 1.99
N THR A 144 3.90 -22.92 2.27
CA THR A 144 2.57 -23.35 2.71
C THR A 144 2.46 -23.32 4.23
N ASN A 145 1.24 -23.20 4.76
CA ASN A 145 0.92 -23.24 6.20
C ASN A 145 1.54 -22.15 7.08
N LYS A 146 2.22 -21.15 6.50
CA LYS A 146 2.71 -20.01 7.25
C LYS A 146 1.57 -19.04 7.56
N GLU A 147 1.52 -18.59 8.81
CA GLU A 147 0.65 -17.50 9.25
C GLU A 147 1.31 -16.15 9.02
N TYR A 148 0.49 -15.20 8.58
CA TYR A 148 0.86 -13.81 8.37
C TYR A 148 -0.08 -12.93 9.18
N GLY A 149 0.38 -11.72 9.50
CA GLY A 149 -0.45 -10.75 10.21
C GLY A 149 -0.04 -9.31 9.92
N CYS A 150 -1.01 -8.41 9.91
CA CYS A 150 -0.80 -6.97 9.83
C CYS A 150 -1.97 -6.19 10.42
N LEU A 151 -1.72 -4.92 10.72
CA LEU A 151 -2.74 -3.99 11.19
C LEU A 151 -3.48 -3.38 9.99
N ILE A 152 -4.81 -3.51 9.95
CA ILE A 152 -5.69 -2.90 8.94
C ILE A 152 -6.84 -2.23 9.67
N ASN A 153 -6.98 -0.91 9.51
CA ASN A 153 -8.05 -0.10 10.13
C ASN A 153 -8.22 -0.32 11.65
N GLY A 154 -7.10 -0.46 12.37
CA GLY A 154 -7.15 -0.74 13.81
C GLY A 154 -7.48 -2.19 14.17
N HIS A 155 -7.47 -3.12 13.22
CA HIS A 155 -7.62 -4.56 13.49
C HIS A 155 -6.34 -5.33 13.18
N ASN A 156 -5.93 -6.20 14.09
CA ASN A 156 -4.89 -7.19 13.86
C ASN A 156 -5.48 -8.35 13.04
N VAL A 157 -5.23 -8.35 11.74
CA VAL A 157 -5.75 -9.35 10.81
C VAL A 157 -4.70 -10.43 10.61
N ARG A 158 -5.02 -11.70 10.89
CA ARG A 158 -4.15 -12.83 10.60
C ARG A 158 -4.75 -13.73 9.51
N TRP A 159 -3.89 -14.20 8.61
CA TRP A 159 -4.30 -15.04 7.49
C TRP A 159 -3.29 -16.12 7.12
N LYS A 160 -3.77 -17.11 6.37
CA LYS A 160 -2.99 -18.15 5.70
C LYS A 160 -3.25 -18.13 4.20
N ILE A 161 -2.38 -18.78 3.45
CA ILE A 161 -2.58 -19.01 2.02
C ILE A 161 -2.93 -20.47 1.81
N THR A 162 -4.02 -20.68 1.10
CA THR A 162 -4.59 -21.98 0.77
C THR A 162 -4.65 -22.15 -0.75
N SER A 163 -5.03 -23.34 -1.21
CA SER A 163 -5.33 -23.58 -2.62
C SER A 163 -6.47 -22.71 -3.16
N SER A 164 -7.35 -22.21 -2.28
CA SER A 164 -8.53 -21.42 -2.65
C SER A 164 -8.32 -19.90 -2.50
N GLY A 165 -7.11 -19.46 -2.13
CA GLY A 165 -6.77 -18.06 -1.93
C GLY A 165 -6.29 -17.75 -0.51
N VAL A 166 -6.64 -16.57 -0.01
CA VAL A 166 -6.32 -16.09 1.33
C VAL A 166 -7.43 -16.53 2.30
N LEU A 167 -7.08 -17.23 3.38
CA LEU A 167 -8.00 -17.56 4.47
C LEU A 167 -7.69 -16.66 5.68
N VAL A 168 -8.64 -15.79 6.05
CA VAL A 168 -8.59 -14.98 7.26
C VAL A 168 -8.97 -15.83 8.46
N ILE A 169 -8.04 -16.04 9.39
CA ILE A 169 -8.20 -16.95 10.53
C ILE A 169 -8.46 -16.23 11.85
N SER A 170 -8.24 -14.92 11.92
CA SER A 170 -8.65 -14.06 13.04
C SER A 170 -8.59 -12.59 12.64
N CYS A 171 -9.42 -11.77 13.28
CA CYS A 171 -9.47 -10.33 13.09
C CYS A 171 -9.82 -9.67 14.42
N ASP A 172 -8.81 -9.32 15.20
CA ASP A 172 -9.00 -8.80 16.56
C ASP A 172 -8.81 -7.28 16.56
N ALA A 173 -9.61 -6.53 17.32
CA ALA A 173 -9.35 -5.10 17.51
C ALA A 173 -7.96 -4.89 18.14
N ALA A 174 -7.14 -4.03 17.56
CA ALA A 174 -5.88 -3.61 18.16
C ALA A 174 -6.18 -2.60 19.27
N GLY A 175 -5.85 -2.98 20.50
CA GLY A 175 -5.98 -2.14 21.69
C GLY A 175 -5.06 -0.93 21.70
#